data_AF-A0A934J317-F1
#
_entry.id   AF-A0A934J317-F1
#
_cell.length_a   1.000
_cell.length_b   1.000
_cell.length_c   1.000
_cell.angle_alpha   90.00
_cell.angle_beta   90.00
_cell.angle_gamma   90.00
#
_symmetry.space_group_name_H-M   'P 1'
#
loop_
_entity.id
_entity.type
_entity.pdbx_description
1 polymer ?
#
loop_
_entity_poly.entity_id
_entity_poly.type
_entity_poly.pdbx_seq_one_letter_code
_entity_poly.pdbx_strand_id
1 'polypeptide(L)'
;MNYQVVQIINKEPLKIGAGGSKSGPTEPCKDYIPGSTIRGAMISAMLRLGICDEASLAPVLQGMSCYNAYPYQRGSLYFPVPQHLRVNKHEWRKAKINPNLHPALKLTNLIEEQNPEFKNSPEFRFVAIQQEGLHGIHVAKAYTLHHSKSLNFDQKEKENLFSYQAIVPGQTFRAIIAYEDDVAASVNSTLQQLRDCYLGGSKGSGYGLSYVEKIGDATTVYSEAKERLGFNTSVLGDSEYVMITCLSDCLFRNEYGQPVNYIPEQELYRTCGIKAQLVQQFVQTGLSEGYNAKWQARYPKETTLKAGSVLVYKLQEHLAQQELENAVNKLEQSLSGFRTRDGFGWLGINIAYPNQFSMIKQRAETYAPVAEFPSEKGNDSCPSLLKGDAKKVMSIIRDGLKSSKTRWLHLLCDRSFQSQQPQSGFTLSPNLKVHHYQNMKDIVNRWLLDPKAELITRLLDRDYESDKLKCSIAGCGFKEIVHYLAGDTGGNSEGPLSSYARHMLGSRSGQLYYDDIEKPDVQKTFIAELLIEGLHICSRRKTP
;
A
#
# COMPACT_ATOMS: atom_id res chain seq x y z
N MET A 1 -19.56 26.05 -17.96
CA MET A 1 -18.97 24.87 -17.28
C MET A 1 -20.11 24.11 -16.62
N ASN A 2 -20.20 22.82 -16.92
CA ASN A 2 -21.17 21.89 -16.36
C ASN A 2 -20.48 20.98 -15.35
N TYR A 3 -21.19 20.63 -14.28
CA TYR A 3 -20.73 19.73 -13.23
C TYR A 3 -21.69 18.56 -13.13
N GLN A 4 -21.20 17.35 -13.41
CA GLN A 4 -21.94 16.11 -13.22
C GLN A 4 -21.34 15.32 -12.07
N VAL A 5 -22.14 15.04 -11.04
CA VAL A 5 -21.76 14.14 -9.96
C VAL A 5 -21.95 12.70 -10.41
N VAL A 6 -20.94 11.87 -10.20
CA VAL A 6 -20.99 10.43 -10.48
C VAL A 6 -20.68 9.64 -9.22
N GLN A 7 -21.37 8.52 -9.06
CA GLN A 7 -21.10 7.52 -8.05
C GLN A 7 -20.48 6.29 -8.72
N ILE A 8 -19.41 5.79 -8.13
CA ILE A 8 -18.62 4.67 -8.61
C ILE A 8 -18.65 3.59 -7.54
N ILE A 9 -19.12 2.40 -7.88
CA ILE A 9 -19.15 1.23 -7.01
C ILE A 9 -18.26 0.17 -7.63
N ASN A 10 -17.17 -0.22 -6.97
CA ASN A 10 -16.30 -1.22 -7.55
C ASN A 10 -16.88 -2.64 -7.38
N LYS A 11 -17.05 -3.35 -8.49
CA LYS A 11 -17.54 -4.75 -8.52
C LYS A 11 -16.41 -5.74 -8.31
N GLU A 12 -15.22 -5.38 -8.79
CA GLU A 12 -13.97 -6.13 -8.59
C GLU A 12 -12.99 -5.34 -7.73
N PRO A 13 -11.93 -5.99 -7.22
CA PRO A 13 -10.88 -5.27 -6.51
C PRO A 13 -10.27 -4.18 -7.40
N LEU A 14 -10.11 -2.95 -6.88
CA LEU A 14 -9.46 -1.87 -7.63
C LEU A 14 -7.98 -1.82 -7.31
N LYS A 15 -7.16 -2.10 -8.33
CA LYS A 15 -5.71 -1.91 -8.28
C LYS A 15 -5.36 -0.54 -8.87
N ILE A 16 -5.08 0.43 -7.99
CA ILE A 16 -4.67 1.78 -8.37
C ILE A 16 -3.30 2.05 -7.78
N GLY A 17 -2.25 2.05 -8.61
CA GLY A 17 -0.87 2.18 -8.12
C GLY A 17 -0.65 3.45 -7.27
N ALA A 18 -0.04 3.27 -6.09
CA ALA A 18 0.33 4.34 -5.15
C ALA A 18 1.84 4.57 -5.00
N GLY A 19 2.67 3.88 -5.78
CA GLY A 19 4.12 4.05 -5.77
C GLY A 19 4.78 3.73 -7.10
N GLY A 20 5.75 4.55 -7.48
CA GLY A 20 6.52 4.45 -8.73
C GLY A 20 7.82 3.65 -8.64
N SER A 21 8.18 3.05 -7.50
CA SER A 21 9.34 2.16 -7.36
C SER A 21 8.91 0.75 -6.96
N LYS A 22 9.12 -0.22 -7.85
CA LYS A 22 8.87 -1.66 -7.64
C LYS A 22 9.95 -2.34 -6.78
N SER A 23 10.52 -1.64 -5.79
CA SER A 23 11.62 -2.19 -4.98
C SER A 23 11.15 -3.19 -3.92
N GLY A 24 9.85 -3.19 -3.58
CA GLY A 24 9.24 -4.16 -2.69
C GLY A 24 8.44 -5.25 -3.43
N PRO A 25 8.23 -6.42 -2.80
CA PRO A 25 7.42 -7.51 -3.37
C PRO A 25 5.92 -7.17 -3.42
N THR A 26 5.52 -6.04 -2.85
CA THR A 26 4.12 -5.59 -2.76
C THR A 26 3.94 -4.28 -3.51
N GLU A 27 2.98 -4.24 -4.43
CA GLU A 27 2.57 -3.01 -5.11
C GLU A 27 1.46 -2.33 -4.30
N PRO A 28 1.70 -1.14 -3.72
CA PRO A 28 0.72 -0.46 -2.88
C PRO A 28 -0.39 0.15 -3.74
N CYS A 29 -1.60 0.20 -3.18
CA CYS A 29 -2.77 0.79 -3.81
C CYS A 29 -3.12 2.15 -3.17
N LYS A 30 -3.67 3.07 -3.96
CA LYS A 30 -4.28 4.30 -3.43
C LYS A 30 -5.54 3.97 -2.62
N ASP A 31 -5.94 4.90 -1.77
CA ASP A 31 -7.19 4.80 -1.00
C ASP A 31 -8.36 5.53 -1.68
N TYR A 32 -8.18 6.01 -2.90
CA TYR A 32 -9.18 6.78 -3.64
C TYR A 32 -8.97 6.56 -5.14
N ILE A 33 -9.92 6.99 -5.97
CA ILE A 33 -9.84 6.88 -7.43
C ILE A 33 -9.37 8.21 -8.00
N PRO A 34 -8.16 8.31 -8.59
CA PRO A 34 -7.66 9.56 -9.15
C PRO A 34 -8.52 10.05 -10.32
N GLY A 35 -8.65 11.37 -10.45
CA GLY A 35 -9.34 12.01 -11.56
C GLY A 35 -8.83 11.55 -12.92
N SER A 36 -7.51 11.38 -13.08
CA SER A 36 -6.89 10.82 -14.29
C SER A 36 -7.35 9.39 -14.62
N THR A 37 -7.68 8.57 -13.61
CA THR A 37 -8.21 7.22 -13.81
C THR A 37 -9.63 7.26 -14.32
N ILE A 38 -10.46 8.15 -13.77
CA ILE A 38 -11.84 8.40 -14.22
C ILE A 38 -11.84 8.94 -15.65
N ARG A 39 -11.01 9.97 -15.90
CA ARG A 39 -10.82 10.59 -17.22
C ARG A 39 -10.41 9.56 -18.28
N GLY A 40 -9.44 8.70 -17.97
CA GLY A 40 -9.02 7.62 -18.86
C GLY A 40 -10.13 6.61 -19.17
N ALA A 41 -10.97 6.29 -18.18
CA ALA A 41 -12.12 5.41 -18.38
C ALA A 41 -13.23 6.07 -19.21
N MET A 42 -13.51 7.36 -19.00
CA MET A 42 -14.46 8.14 -19.80
C MET A 42 -14.02 8.21 -21.26
N ILE A 43 -12.76 8.56 -21.53
CA ILE A 43 -12.19 8.59 -22.88
C ILE A 43 -12.25 7.21 -23.53
N SER A 44 -11.86 6.15 -22.81
CA SER A 44 -11.94 4.78 -23.32
C SER A 44 -13.39 4.36 -23.62
N ALA A 45 -14.36 4.83 -22.84
CA ALA A 45 -15.77 4.58 -23.09
C ALA A 45 -16.27 5.33 -24.32
N MET A 46 -15.93 6.61 -24.47
CA MET A 46 -16.29 7.42 -25.65
C MET A 46 -15.81 6.77 -26.95
N LEU A 47 -14.55 6.33 -26.97
CA LEU A 47 -13.96 5.62 -28.12
C LEU A 47 -14.68 4.31 -28.41
N ARG A 48 -14.94 3.50 -27.37
CA ARG A 48 -15.60 2.19 -27.53
C ARG A 48 -17.06 2.31 -27.99
N LEU A 49 -17.75 3.36 -27.55
CA LEU A 49 -19.14 3.65 -27.93
C LEU A 49 -19.25 4.36 -29.28
N GLY A 50 -18.12 4.73 -29.91
CA GLY A 50 -18.12 5.50 -31.16
C GLY A 50 -18.66 6.93 -31.02
N ILE A 51 -18.70 7.48 -29.80
CA ILE A 51 -19.13 8.87 -29.53
C ILE A 51 -18.07 9.86 -29.99
N CYS A 52 -16.80 9.47 -29.86
CA CYS A 52 -15.65 10.18 -30.39
C CYS A 52 -14.72 9.18 -31.09
N ASP A 53 -13.96 9.67 -32.06
CA ASP A 53 -12.81 8.99 -32.63
C ASP A 53 -11.50 9.62 -32.13
N GLU A 54 -10.35 9.08 -32.53
CA GLU A 54 -9.05 9.64 -32.12
C GLU A 54 -8.83 11.08 -32.64
N ALA A 55 -9.44 11.46 -33.77
CA ALA A 55 -9.29 12.78 -34.38
C ALA A 55 -10.11 13.86 -33.63
N SER A 56 -11.27 13.50 -33.08
CA SER A 56 -12.19 14.36 -32.34
C SER A 56 -11.98 14.36 -30.82
N LEU A 57 -10.92 13.72 -30.35
CA LEU A 57 -10.63 13.58 -28.91
C LEU A 57 -10.00 14.84 -28.30
N ALA A 58 -9.35 15.69 -29.10
CA ALA A 58 -8.64 16.86 -28.59
C ALA A 58 -9.53 17.83 -27.79
N PRO A 59 -10.74 18.19 -28.24
CA PRO A 59 -11.68 18.99 -27.44
C PRO A 59 -12.01 18.32 -26.09
N VAL A 60 -12.36 17.03 -26.08
CA VAL A 60 -12.64 16.28 -24.83
C VAL A 60 -11.45 16.25 -23.89
N LEU A 61 -10.25 16.05 -24.42
CA LEU A 61 -9.03 16.07 -23.62
C LEU A 61 -8.80 17.44 -22.97
N GLN A 62 -9.30 18.52 -23.58
CA GLN A 62 -9.09 19.89 -23.12
C GLN A 62 -10.19 20.42 -22.22
N GLY A 63 -11.45 20.24 -22.63
CA GLY A 63 -12.65 20.77 -22.01
C GLY A 63 -13.28 19.85 -20.95
N MET A 64 -12.67 18.71 -20.60
CA MET A 64 -13.14 17.84 -19.50
C MET A 64 -12.08 17.67 -18.41
N SER A 65 -12.48 17.94 -17.18
CA SER A 65 -11.68 17.72 -15.96
C SER A 65 -12.41 16.77 -15.02
N CYS A 66 -11.71 15.75 -14.52
CA CYS A 66 -12.27 14.80 -13.57
C CYS A 66 -11.64 15.04 -12.20
N TYR A 67 -12.47 15.29 -11.19
CA TYR A 67 -12.03 15.41 -9.80
C TYR A 67 -11.70 14.00 -9.26
N ASN A 68 -10.94 13.92 -8.16
CA ASN A 68 -10.72 12.63 -7.49
C ASN A 68 -12.04 12.09 -6.94
N ALA A 69 -12.27 10.78 -7.07
CA ALA A 69 -13.37 10.12 -6.37
C ALA A 69 -12.94 9.71 -4.98
N TYR A 70 -13.61 10.24 -3.98
CA TYR A 70 -13.37 9.92 -2.57
C TYR A 70 -14.44 9.01 -1.99
N PRO A 71 -14.14 8.29 -0.90
CA PRO A 71 -15.10 7.37 -0.28
C PRO A 71 -16.38 8.11 0.09
N TYR A 72 -17.51 7.45 -0.17
CA TYR A 72 -18.83 7.98 0.14
C TYR A 72 -19.61 6.97 0.97
N GLN A 73 -20.11 7.39 2.12
CA GLN A 73 -20.86 6.53 3.04
C GLN A 73 -21.85 7.36 3.87
N ARG A 74 -23.06 6.84 4.10
CA ARG A 74 -24.10 7.47 4.93
C ARG A 74 -24.37 8.95 4.56
N GLY A 75 -24.56 9.23 3.28
CA GLY A 75 -24.89 10.59 2.83
C GLY A 75 -23.70 11.56 2.76
N SER A 76 -22.49 11.14 3.17
CA SER A 76 -21.33 12.03 3.33
C SER A 76 -20.16 11.59 2.45
N LEU A 77 -19.54 12.56 1.79
CA LEU A 77 -18.24 12.40 1.15
C LEU A 77 -17.14 12.51 2.20
N TYR A 78 -16.24 11.54 2.26
CA TYR A 78 -15.08 11.55 3.13
C TYR A 78 -13.87 12.12 2.38
N PHE A 79 -13.42 13.30 2.77
CA PHE A 79 -12.34 14.04 2.10
C PHE A 79 -11.03 13.99 2.92
N PRO A 80 -9.88 14.34 2.33
CA PRO A 80 -8.59 14.24 3.01
C PRO A 80 -8.53 14.99 4.35
N VAL A 81 -7.97 14.33 5.37
CA VAL A 81 -7.82 14.94 6.71
C VAL A 81 -6.95 16.20 6.65
N PRO A 82 -7.41 17.34 7.20
CA PRO A 82 -6.62 18.56 7.19
C PRO A 82 -5.40 18.48 8.14
N GLN A 83 -4.26 18.96 7.66
CA GLN A 83 -2.97 18.85 8.33
C GLN A 83 -2.80 19.78 9.52
N HIS A 84 -3.72 20.68 9.83
CA HIS A 84 -3.66 21.50 11.04
C HIS A 84 -4.36 20.85 12.25
N LEU A 85 -5.17 19.80 12.04
CA LEU A 85 -5.87 19.11 13.13
C LEU A 85 -4.96 18.06 13.80
N ARG A 86 -4.97 18.03 15.13
CA ARG A 86 -4.17 17.10 15.95
C ARG A 86 -5.00 16.40 17.01
N VAL A 87 -4.53 15.23 17.41
CA VAL A 87 -5.08 14.42 18.51
C VAL A 87 -3.99 14.05 19.52
N ASN A 88 -4.36 13.93 20.79
CA ASN A 88 -3.47 13.37 21.80
C ASN A 88 -3.37 11.85 21.61
N LYS A 89 -2.14 11.34 21.49
CA LYS A 89 -1.87 9.91 21.24
C LYS A 89 -2.33 8.99 22.37
N HIS A 90 -2.22 9.45 23.62
CA HIS A 90 -2.59 8.66 24.78
C HIS A 90 -4.11 8.57 24.91
N GLU A 91 -4.82 9.68 24.69
CA GLU A 91 -6.28 9.70 24.66
C GLU A 91 -6.84 8.87 23.51
N TRP A 92 -6.25 8.99 22.32
CA TRP A 92 -6.60 8.16 21.16
C TRP A 92 -6.53 6.66 21.46
N ARG A 93 -5.44 6.22 22.09
CA ARG A 93 -5.24 4.82 22.47
C ARG A 93 -6.26 4.35 23.50
N LYS A 94 -6.57 5.17 24.50
CA LYS A 94 -7.59 4.86 25.52
C LYS A 94 -8.97 4.72 24.88
N ALA A 95 -9.34 5.65 24.00
CA ALA A 95 -10.63 5.61 23.32
C ALA A 95 -10.76 4.44 22.33
N LYS A 96 -9.67 3.99 21.71
CA LYS A 96 -9.69 2.78 20.87
C LYS A 96 -10.00 1.49 21.65
N ILE A 97 -9.52 1.39 22.89
CA ILE A 97 -9.75 0.22 23.75
C ILE A 97 -11.22 0.20 24.19
N ASN A 98 -11.74 1.34 24.65
CA ASN A 98 -13.11 1.46 25.14
C ASN A 98 -13.86 2.63 24.46
N PRO A 99 -14.31 2.47 23.20
CA PRO A 99 -14.97 3.55 22.47
C PRO A 99 -16.29 4.00 23.11
N ASN A 100 -16.98 3.11 23.83
CA ASN A 100 -18.22 3.46 24.54
C ASN A 100 -17.97 4.39 25.74
N LEU A 101 -16.80 4.34 26.36
CA LEU A 101 -16.42 5.21 27.49
C LEU A 101 -15.84 6.55 27.02
N HIS A 102 -15.35 6.61 25.78
CA HIS A 102 -14.80 7.80 25.17
C HIS A 102 -15.37 7.96 23.75
N PRO A 103 -16.67 8.31 23.62
CA PRO A 103 -17.35 8.38 22.34
C PRO A 103 -16.85 9.53 21.45
N ALA A 104 -16.20 10.54 22.04
CA ALA A 104 -15.58 11.64 21.33
C ALA A 104 -14.20 11.98 21.94
N LEU A 105 -13.29 12.47 21.11
CA LEU A 105 -11.96 12.96 21.49
C LEU A 105 -11.82 14.42 21.12
N LYS A 106 -11.14 15.21 21.95
CA LYS A 106 -10.83 16.60 21.63
C LYS A 106 -9.84 16.65 20.45
N LEU A 107 -10.17 17.44 19.44
CA LEU A 107 -9.26 17.85 18.37
C LEU A 107 -8.63 19.19 18.72
N THR A 108 -7.33 19.30 18.47
CA THR A 108 -6.60 20.56 18.60
C THR A 108 -6.42 21.16 17.20
N ASN A 109 -6.88 22.39 17.02
CA ASN A 109 -6.64 23.17 15.82
C ASN A 109 -5.33 23.96 15.98
N LEU A 110 -4.28 23.57 15.26
CA LEU A 110 -2.97 24.24 15.35
C LEU A 110 -2.97 25.68 14.78
N ILE A 111 -4.02 26.11 14.09
CA ILE A 111 -4.20 27.52 13.69
C ILE A 111 -4.47 28.37 14.93
N GLU A 112 -5.28 27.86 15.87
CA GLU A 112 -5.71 28.57 17.07
C GLU A 112 -4.81 28.29 18.28
N GLU A 113 -4.43 27.02 18.48
CA GLU A 113 -3.71 26.55 19.67
C GLU A 113 -2.41 25.85 19.27
N GLN A 114 -1.27 26.53 19.44
CA GLN A 114 0.05 25.95 19.26
C GLN A 114 0.50 25.24 20.54
N ASN A 115 -0.09 24.08 20.82
CA ASN A 115 0.23 23.29 22.01
C ASN A 115 1.22 22.14 21.69
N PRO A 116 2.39 22.08 22.33
CA PRO A 116 3.44 21.11 22.02
C PRO A 116 3.09 19.65 22.38
N GLU A 117 2.05 19.40 23.19
CA GLU A 117 1.63 18.03 23.56
C GLU A 117 0.88 17.32 22.42
N PHE A 118 0.23 18.08 21.52
CA PHE A 118 -0.61 17.55 20.45
C PHE A 118 0.16 17.45 19.13
N LYS A 119 0.97 16.39 18.97
CA LYS A 119 1.82 16.22 17.77
C LYS A 119 1.28 15.28 16.69
N ASN A 120 0.25 14.50 16.95
CA ASN A 120 -0.14 13.41 16.04
C ASN A 120 -1.35 13.80 15.20
N SER A 121 -1.25 13.60 13.89
CA SER A 121 -2.41 13.66 13.00
C SER A 121 -3.40 12.53 13.35
N PRO A 122 -4.70 12.72 13.10
CA PRO A 122 -5.67 11.63 13.16
C PRO A 122 -5.21 10.43 12.31
N GLU A 123 -5.52 9.22 12.75
CA GLU A 123 -5.09 7.98 12.08
C GLU A 123 -5.76 7.78 10.71
N PHE A 124 -6.91 8.41 10.51
CA PHE A 124 -7.71 8.29 9.30
C PHE A 124 -7.20 9.23 8.21
N ARG A 125 -7.08 8.70 6.99
CA ARG A 125 -6.69 9.50 5.81
C ARG A 125 -7.84 10.37 5.29
N PHE A 126 -9.07 9.89 5.45
CA PHE A 126 -10.27 10.60 5.03
C PHE A 126 -11.25 10.78 6.18
N VAL A 127 -11.90 11.94 6.18
CA VAL A 127 -12.83 12.38 7.21
C VAL A 127 -14.07 13.02 6.59
N ALA A 128 -15.18 12.98 7.31
CA ALA A 128 -16.40 13.72 6.99
C ALA A 128 -16.86 14.50 8.22
N ILE A 129 -17.46 15.66 8.00
CA ILE A 129 -18.10 16.45 9.05
C ILE A 129 -19.54 15.97 9.17
N GLN A 130 -19.95 15.53 10.37
CA GLN A 130 -21.32 15.12 10.68
C GLN A 130 -21.76 15.80 11.98
N GLN A 131 -23.05 15.67 12.34
CA GLN A 131 -23.62 16.35 13.51
C GLN A 131 -22.86 16.09 14.82
N GLU A 132 -22.27 14.90 14.98
CA GLU A 132 -21.56 14.47 16.19
C GLU A 132 -20.04 14.75 16.16
N GLY A 133 -19.54 15.47 15.15
CA GLY A 133 -18.14 15.86 15.02
C GLY A 133 -17.47 15.34 13.74
N LEU A 134 -16.15 15.15 13.80
CA LEU A 134 -15.36 14.64 12.70
C LEU A 134 -15.35 13.10 12.72
N HIS A 135 -15.76 12.46 11.63
CA HIS A 135 -15.77 11.01 11.50
C HIS A 135 -14.72 10.57 10.49
N GLY A 136 -13.90 9.59 10.84
CA GLY A 136 -12.90 9.02 9.94
C GLY A 136 -13.35 7.71 9.29
N ILE A 137 -12.83 7.42 8.09
CA ILE A 137 -13.05 6.15 7.39
C ILE A 137 -11.72 5.52 6.94
N HIS A 138 -11.64 4.19 7.02
CA HIS A 138 -10.61 3.42 6.36
C HIS A 138 -11.17 2.77 5.10
N VAL A 139 -10.46 2.94 3.99
CA VAL A 139 -10.77 2.22 2.75
C VAL A 139 -10.24 0.81 2.88
N ALA A 140 -11.14 -0.17 2.82
CA ALA A 140 -10.81 -1.56 3.01
C ALA A 140 -9.97 -2.06 1.82
N LYS A 141 -8.89 -2.80 2.13
CA LYS A 141 -7.96 -3.33 1.13
C LYS A 141 -7.65 -4.81 1.37
N ALA A 142 -7.41 -5.54 0.30
CA ALA A 142 -6.93 -6.90 0.32
C ALA A 142 -5.55 -7.00 -0.33
N TYR A 143 -4.80 -8.04 0.05
CA TYR A 143 -3.55 -8.42 -0.60
C TYR A 143 -3.77 -9.73 -1.34
N THR A 144 -3.46 -9.74 -2.64
CA THR A 144 -3.52 -10.94 -3.46
C THR A 144 -2.12 -11.30 -3.90
N LEU A 145 -1.69 -12.53 -3.62
CA LEU A 145 -0.43 -13.08 -4.08
C LEU A 145 -0.60 -13.62 -5.51
N HIS A 146 0.25 -13.18 -6.41
CA HIS A 146 0.31 -13.61 -7.80
C HIS A 146 1.62 -14.33 -8.05
N HIS A 147 1.55 -15.40 -8.82
CA HIS A 147 2.71 -16.13 -9.31
C HIS A 147 2.62 -16.26 -10.83
N SER A 148 3.71 -15.98 -11.54
CA SER A 148 3.83 -16.27 -12.97
C SER A 148 4.78 -17.44 -13.17
N LYS A 149 4.30 -18.48 -13.83
CA LYS A 149 5.13 -19.60 -14.27
C LYS A 149 5.41 -19.44 -15.77
N SER A 150 6.68 -19.47 -16.16
CA SER A 150 7.01 -19.62 -17.57
C SER A 150 6.64 -21.05 -17.99
N LEU A 151 5.62 -21.19 -18.83
CA LEU A 151 5.28 -22.48 -19.45
C LEU A 151 6.20 -22.77 -20.66
N ASN A 152 6.98 -21.79 -21.12
CA ASN A 152 7.86 -21.89 -22.28
C ASN A 152 9.32 -21.74 -21.85
N PHE A 153 10.10 -22.81 -21.99
CA PHE A 153 11.54 -22.84 -21.68
C PHE A 153 12.35 -21.77 -22.45
N ASP A 154 11.83 -21.32 -23.60
CA ASP A 154 12.48 -20.33 -24.48
C ASP A 154 12.19 -18.86 -24.13
N GLN A 155 11.25 -18.58 -23.22
CA GLN A 155 10.98 -17.21 -22.77
C GLN A 155 11.78 -16.87 -21.49
N LYS A 156 12.60 -15.82 -21.57
CA LYS A 156 13.44 -15.27 -20.49
C LYS A 156 12.68 -14.69 -19.28
N GLU A 157 11.36 -14.83 -19.19
CA GLU A 157 10.62 -14.36 -18.02
C GLU A 157 10.85 -15.32 -16.85
N LYS A 158 11.65 -14.87 -15.88
CA LYS A 158 11.91 -15.61 -14.64
C LYS A 158 10.59 -15.80 -13.89
N GLU A 159 10.45 -16.97 -13.24
CA GLU A 159 9.41 -17.20 -12.24
C GLU A 159 9.38 -16.02 -11.26
N ASN A 160 8.19 -15.46 -11.05
CA ASN A 160 8.04 -14.25 -10.26
C ASN A 160 6.87 -14.39 -9.29
N LEU A 161 7.10 -13.94 -8.06
CA LEU A 161 6.12 -13.94 -6.98
C LEU A 161 5.97 -12.49 -6.51
N PHE A 162 4.76 -11.94 -6.63
CA PHE A 162 4.48 -10.56 -6.22
C PHE A 162 3.09 -10.46 -5.60
N SER A 163 2.86 -9.47 -4.75
CA SER A 163 1.56 -9.22 -4.14
C SER A 163 0.99 -7.89 -4.61
N TYR A 164 -0.28 -7.87 -4.99
CA TYR A 164 -1.02 -6.63 -5.21
C TYR A 164 -1.80 -6.29 -3.97
N GLN A 165 -1.66 -5.05 -3.51
CA GLN A 165 -2.69 -4.44 -2.67
C GLN A 165 -3.79 -3.90 -3.59
N ALA A 166 -5.06 -4.07 -3.23
CA ALA A 166 -6.19 -3.51 -3.97
C ALA A 166 -7.32 -3.11 -3.02
N ILE A 167 -8.12 -2.10 -3.41
CA ILE A 167 -9.37 -1.73 -2.73
C ILE A 167 -10.35 -2.88 -2.90
N VAL A 168 -10.96 -3.38 -1.81
CA VAL A 168 -11.89 -4.53 -1.90
C VAL A 168 -13.19 -4.15 -2.62
N PRO A 169 -13.88 -5.10 -3.29
CA PRO A 169 -15.20 -4.92 -3.89
C PRO A 169 -16.26 -4.32 -2.97
N GLY A 170 -17.23 -3.66 -3.56
CA GLY A 170 -18.43 -3.11 -2.91
C GLY A 170 -18.27 -1.69 -2.37
N GLN A 171 -17.08 -1.09 -2.46
CA GLN A 171 -16.86 0.26 -1.94
C GLN A 171 -17.41 1.33 -2.89
N THR A 172 -18.03 2.34 -2.29
CA THR A 172 -18.66 3.45 -2.99
C THR A 172 -17.77 4.69 -2.93
N PHE A 173 -17.57 5.32 -4.08
CA PHE A 173 -16.83 6.55 -4.25
C PHE A 173 -17.67 7.56 -5.03
N ARG A 174 -17.51 8.85 -4.77
CA ARG A 174 -18.15 9.91 -5.57
C ARG A 174 -17.14 10.93 -6.06
N ALA A 175 -17.37 11.43 -7.27
CA ALA A 175 -16.55 12.45 -7.93
C ALA A 175 -17.42 13.44 -8.69
N ILE A 176 -16.82 14.58 -9.06
CA ILE A 176 -17.34 15.53 -10.04
C ILE A 176 -16.60 15.33 -11.37
N ILE A 177 -17.36 15.27 -12.46
CA ILE A 177 -16.85 15.47 -13.82
C ILE A 177 -17.28 16.86 -14.25
N ALA A 178 -16.31 17.76 -14.41
CA ALA A 178 -16.52 19.12 -14.87
C ALA A 178 -16.19 19.22 -16.37
N TYR A 179 -17.06 19.85 -17.15
CA TYR A 179 -16.85 19.96 -18.59
C TYR A 179 -17.48 21.20 -19.23
N GLU A 180 -16.85 21.68 -20.29
CA GLU A 180 -17.30 22.81 -21.09
C GLU A 180 -18.52 22.45 -21.96
N ASP A 181 -19.24 23.47 -22.43
CA ASP A 181 -20.48 23.27 -23.20
C ASP A 181 -20.22 22.63 -24.57
N ASP A 182 -19.04 22.86 -25.14
CA ASP A 182 -18.57 22.32 -26.42
C ASP A 182 -18.46 20.78 -26.42
N VAL A 183 -18.14 20.17 -25.27
CA VAL A 183 -18.00 18.71 -25.11
C VAL A 183 -19.18 18.08 -24.36
N ALA A 184 -20.18 18.88 -23.97
CA ALA A 184 -21.29 18.43 -23.14
C ALA A 184 -22.09 17.28 -23.76
N ALA A 185 -22.33 17.32 -25.08
CA ALA A 185 -23.03 16.25 -25.78
C ALA A 185 -22.29 14.90 -25.64
N SER A 186 -20.98 14.88 -25.93
CA SER A 186 -20.16 13.67 -25.84
C SER A 186 -20.09 13.12 -24.42
N VAL A 187 -19.90 13.99 -23.42
CA VAL A 187 -19.85 13.58 -22.00
C VAL A 187 -21.21 13.02 -21.55
N ASN A 188 -22.30 13.73 -21.84
CA ASN A 188 -23.65 13.32 -21.43
C ASN A 188 -24.06 12.00 -22.09
N SER A 189 -23.86 11.85 -23.41
CA SER A 189 -24.15 10.61 -24.13
C SER A 189 -23.33 9.44 -23.61
N THR A 190 -22.07 9.68 -23.22
CA THR A 190 -21.22 8.65 -22.61
C THR A 190 -21.79 8.23 -21.27
N LEU A 191 -22.09 9.16 -20.36
CA LEU A 191 -22.60 8.84 -19.03
C LEU A 191 -24.01 8.22 -19.03
N GLN A 192 -24.82 8.48 -20.06
CA GLN A 192 -26.11 7.82 -20.24
C GLN A 192 -25.95 6.33 -20.59
N GLN A 193 -24.93 5.99 -21.38
CA GLN A 193 -24.68 4.63 -21.87
C GLN A 193 -23.70 3.85 -20.98
N LEU A 194 -22.85 4.55 -20.22
CA LEU A 194 -21.85 3.96 -19.35
C LEU A 194 -22.52 3.39 -18.10
N ARG A 195 -22.66 2.06 -18.07
CA ARG A 195 -23.06 1.32 -16.86
C ARG A 195 -21.84 0.75 -16.16
N ASP A 196 -21.04 0.00 -16.90
CA ASP A 196 -19.85 -0.68 -16.39
C ASP A 196 -18.59 -0.15 -17.08
N CYS A 197 -17.54 0.05 -16.28
CA CYS A 197 -16.25 0.50 -16.75
C CYS A 197 -15.11 -0.20 -16.01
N TYR A 198 -13.91 -0.17 -16.59
CA TYR A 198 -12.71 -0.71 -15.94
C TYR A 198 -11.80 0.44 -15.49
N LEU A 199 -11.59 0.52 -14.18
CA LEU A 199 -10.74 1.50 -13.51
C LEU A 199 -9.44 0.85 -13.01
N GLY A 200 -8.33 1.58 -13.07
CA GLY A 200 -7.03 1.10 -12.59
C GLY A 200 -6.34 0.10 -13.53
N GLY A 201 -5.40 -0.65 -12.97
CA GLY A 201 -4.54 -1.61 -13.68
C GLY A 201 -5.04 -3.06 -13.61
N SER A 202 -4.37 -3.95 -14.34
CA SER A 202 -4.64 -5.41 -14.33
C SER A 202 -6.06 -5.82 -14.72
N LYS A 203 -6.69 -5.06 -15.64
CA LYS A 203 -8.08 -5.24 -16.11
C LYS A 203 -8.40 -6.66 -16.61
N GLY A 204 -7.42 -7.35 -17.21
CA GLY A 204 -7.58 -8.72 -17.71
C GLY A 204 -7.37 -9.82 -16.66
N SER A 205 -7.16 -9.48 -15.39
CA SER A 205 -6.85 -10.43 -14.32
C SER A 205 -7.86 -10.38 -13.16
N GLY A 206 -9.09 -9.96 -13.43
CA GLY A 206 -10.17 -9.84 -12.43
C GLY A 206 -10.04 -8.61 -11.53
N TYR A 207 -9.53 -7.50 -12.07
CA TYR A 207 -9.44 -6.22 -11.36
C TYR A 207 -10.16 -5.12 -12.14
N GLY A 208 -10.66 -4.14 -11.41
CA GLY A 208 -11.01 -2.85 -11.98
C GLY A 208 -12.45 -2.69 -12.46
N LEU A 209 -13.21 -3.77 -12.64
CA LEU A 209 -14.62 -3.66 -13.02
C LEU A 209 -15.39 -2.84 -11.98
N SER A 210 -16.06 -1.79 -12.43
CA SER A 210 -16.80 -0.85 -11.61
C SER A 210 -18.10 -0.45 -12.28
N TYR A 211 -19.13 -0.28 -11.48
CA TYR A 211 -20.39 0.33 -11.88
C TYR A 211 -20.32 1.84 -11.69
N VAL A 212 -20.84 2.59 -12.66
CA VAL A 212 -20.91 4.06 -12.63
C VAL A 212 -22.35 4.49 -12.81
N GLU A 213 -22.80 5.42 -11.97
CA GLU A 213 -24.11 6.04 -12.08
C GLU A 213 -24.02 7.57 -11.93
N LYS A 214 -24.94 8.26 -12.58
CA LYS A 214 -25.13 9.70 -12.40
C LYS A 214 -25.94 9.96 -11.13
N ILE A 215 -25.54 10.96 -10.36
CA ILE A 215 -26.32 11.46 -9.23
C ILE A 215 -26.97 12.79 -9.65
N GLY A 216 -28.25 12.72 -10.01
CA GLY A 216 -28.97 13.85 -10.60
C GLY A 216 -28.46 14.25 -11.98
N ASP A 217 -29.02 15.33 -12.51
CA ASP A 217 -28.57 15.93 -13.76
C ASP A 217 -27.35 16.84 -13.56
N ALA A 218 -26.67 17.17 -14.65
CA ALA A 218 -25.59 18.13 -14.63
C ALA A 218 -26.11 19.53 -14.25
N THR A 219 -25.31 20.31 -13.55
CA THR A 219 -25.63 21.69 -13.16
C THR A 219 -24.49 22.62 -13.51
N THR A 220 -24.78 23.89 -13.76
CA THR A 220 -23.78 24.95 -13.95
C THR A 220 -23.39 25.63 -12.64
N VAL A 221 -24.09 25.31 -11.55
CA VAL A 221 -23.87 25.88 -10.22
C VAL A 221 -23.06 24.89 -9.37
N TYR A 222 -21.81 25.25 -9.03
CA TYR A 222 -20.92 24.35 -8.32
C TYR A 222 -21.43 23.95 -6.92
N SER A 223 -22.09 24.86 -6.20
CA SER A 223 -22.65 24.56 -4.88
C SER A 223 -23.72 23.47 -4.91
N GLU A 224 -24.56 23.42 -5.95
CA GLU A 224 -25.51 22.31 -6.15
C GLU A 224 -24.78 20.99 -6.41
N ALA A 225 -23.71 21.00 -7.19
CA ALA A 225 -22.89 19.81 -7.42
C ALA A 225 -22.21 19.35 -6.12
N LYS A 226 -21.72 20.28 -5.31
CA LYS A 226 -21.13 20.05 -3.98
C LYS A 226 -22.12 19.39 -3.00
N GLU A 227 -23.37 19.86 -3.00
CA GLU A 227 -24.45 19.25 -2.22
C GLU A 227 -24.76 17.83 -2.71
N ARG A 228 -24.96 17.63 -4.02
CA ARG A 228 -25.20 16.29 -4.61
C ARG A 228 -24.04 15.33 -4.36
N LEU A 229 -22.81 15.84 -4.30
CA LEU A 229 -21.63 15.06 -3.96
C LEU A 229 -21.67 14.51 -2.54
N GLY A 230 -22.45 15.14 -1.64
CA GLY A 230 -22.48 14.86 -0.21
C GLY A 230 -21.34 15.54 0.55
N PHE A 231 -20.77 16.62 -0.01
CA PHE A 231 -19.68 17.37 0.62
C PHE A 231 -20.27 18.47 1.52
N ASN A 232 -20.87 18.04 2.63
CA ASN A 232 -21.56 18.89 3.59
C ASN A 232 -20.55 19.58 4.51
N THR A 233 -20.15 20.79 4.14
CA THR A 233 -19.22 21.62 4.91
C THR A 233 -19.85 22.97 5.20
N SER A 234 -19.74 23.43 6.43
CA SER A 234 -19.99 24.83 6.78
C SER A 234 -18.76 25.67 6.48
N VAL A 235 -18.99 26.93 6.12
CA VAL A 235 -17.94 27.91 5.85
C VAL A 235 -17.80 28.79 7.08
N LEU A 236 -16.57 29.04 7.52
CA LEU A 236 -16.27 30.05 8.54
C LEU A 236 -16.70 31.43 7.99
N GLY A 237 -17.59 32.11 8.72
CA GLY A 237 -18.01 33.47 8.40
C GLY A 237 -16.91 34.50 8.66
N ASP A 238 -17.15 35.73 8.20
CA ASP A 238 -16.36 36.96 8.36
C ASP A 238 -15.02 36.79 9.11
N SER A 239 -13.93 36.75 8.34
CA SER A 239 -12.59 36.45 8.83
C SER A 239 -11.59 37.32 8.09
N GLU A 240 -10.65 37.92 8.84
CA GLU A 240 -9.46 38.58 8.28
C GLU A 240 -8.53 37.61 7.55
N TYR A 241 -8.86 36.31 7.56
CA TYR A 241 -8.09 35.23 6.98
C TYR A 241 -8.91 34.39 6.00
N VAL A 242 -8.23 33.92 4.96
CA VAL A 242 -8.71 32.88 4.04
C VAL A 242 -7.91 31.61 4.30
N MET A 243 -8.60 30.56 4.73
CA MET A 243 -8.04 29.24 4.92
C MET A 243 -8.35 28.37 3.70
N ILE A 244 -7.32 27.85 3.06
CA ILE A 244 -7.42 26.98 1.89
C ILE A 244 -6.98 25.58 2.29
N THR A 245 -7.87 24.62 2.18
CA THR A 245 -7.57 23.19 2.34
C THR A 245 -7.44 22.53 0.98
N CYS A 246 -6.31 21.89 0.71
CA CYS A 246 -6.11 21.10 -0.50
C CYS A 246 -6.91 19.79 -0.41
N LEU A 247 -8.05 19.69 -1.08
CA LEU A 247 -8.87 18.48 -1.16
C LEU A 247 -8.30 17.47 -2.16
N SER A 248 -7.35 17.83 -3.01
CA SER A 248 -6.50 16.89 -3.76
C SER A 248 -5.04 17.33 -3.73
N ASP A 249 -4.14 16.46 -4.22
CA ASP A 249 -2.75 16.87 -4.42
C ASP A 249 -2.73 18.11 -5.34
N CYS A 250 -1.89 19.09 -5.04
CA CYS A 250 -1.78 20.33 -5.79
C CYS A 250 -0.35 20.49 -6.32
N LEU A 251 -0.22 21.14 -7.48
CA LEU A 251 1.06 21.52 -8.08
C LEU A 251 1.04 23.02 -8.34
N PHE A 252 1.89 23.76 -7.64
CA PHE A 252 2.01 25.20 -7.79
C PHE A 252 3.44 25.56 -8.19
N ARG A 253 3.55 26.65 -8.94
CA ARG A 253 4.83 27.19 -9.39
C ARG A 253 4.87 28.69 -9.14
N ASN A 254 6.02 29.21 -8.74
CA ASN A 254 6.21 30.66 -8.69
C ASN A 254 6.34 31.24 -10.11
N GLU A 255 6.51 32.57 -10.18
CA GLU A 255 6.68 33.31 -11.44
C GLU A 255 7.90 32.88 -12.27
N TYR A 256 8.89 32.23 -11.65
CA TYR A 256 10.06 31.65 -12.33
C TYR A 256 9.85 30.19 -12.75
N GLY A 257 8.64 29.66 -12.58
CA GLY A 257 8.30 28.28 -12.89
C GLY A 257 8.84 27.24 -11.90
N GLN A 258 9.39 27.66 -10.75
CA GLN A 258 9.93 26.74 -9.74
C GLN A 258 8.78 26.16 -8.89
N PRO A 259 8.81 24.85 -8.56
CA PRO A 259 7.83 24.25 -7.66
C PRO A 259 7.79 24.95 -6.30
N VAL A 260 6.60 25.31 -5.84
CA VAL A 260 6.36 25.90 -4.52
C VAL A 260 5.27 25.14 -3.77
N ASN A 261 5.29 25.24 -2.44
CA ASN A 261 4.37 24.54 -1.53
C ASN A 261 3.18 25.40 -1.06
N TYR A 262 2.88 26.47 -1.80
CA TYR A 262 1.79 27.41 -1.53
C TYR A 262 1.21 27.91 -2.86
N ILE A 263 0.01 28.50 -2.84
CA ILE A 263 -0.55 29.20 -3.99
C ILE A 263 0.10 30.59 -4.06
N PRO A 264 0.81 30.95 -5.14
CA PRO A 264 1.37 32.28 -5.26
C PRO A 264 0.29 33.36 -5.09
N GLU A 265 0.59 34.42 -4.34
CA GLU A 265 -0.36 35.49 -4.03
C GLU A 265 -0.91 36.17 -5.29
N GLN A 266 -0.06 36.30 -6.33
CA GLN A 266 -0.49 36.78 -7.65
C GLN A 266 -1.50 35.85 -8.33
N GLU A 267 -1.35 34.52 -8.18
CA GLU A 267 -2.31 33.55 -8.73
C GLU A 267 -3.64 33.64 -7.98
N LEU A 268 -3.60 33.74 -6.64
CA LEU A 268 -4.78 33.95 -5.82
C LEU A 268 -5.53 35.22 -6.25
N TYR A 269 -4.83 36.34 -6.38
CA TYR A 269 -5.40 37.61 -6.83
C TYR A 269 -6.00 37.50 -8.24
N ARG A 270 -5.32 36.84 -9.18
CA ARG A 270 -5.84 36.65 -10.55
C ARG A 270 -7.12 35.81 -10.57
N THR A 271 -7.20 34.77 -9.75
CA THR A 271 -8.34 33.85 -9.74
C THR A 271 -9.56 34.47 -9.06
N CYS A 272 -9.39 35.10 -7.90
CA CYS A 272 -10.53 35.54 -7.09
C CYS A 272 -10.59 37.05 -6.78
N GLY A 273 -9.59 37.83 -7.18
CA GLY A 273 -9.50 39.28 -6.93
C GLY A 273 -9.05 39.64 -5.53
N ILE A 274 -8.71 38.66 -4.69
CA ILE A 274 -8.30 38.89 -3.30
C ILE A 274 -6.80 39.17 -3.23
N LYS A 275 -6.45 40.31 -2.62
CA LYS A 275 -5.08 40.55 -2.13
C LYS A 275 -4.92 39.94 -0.75
N ALA A 276 -4.09 38.91 -0.64
CA ALA A 276 -3.80 38.29 0.64
C ALA A 276 -2.33 37.84 0.71
N GLN A 277 -1.80 37.83 1.93
CA GLN A 277 -0.44 37.42 2.21
C GLN A 277 -0.44 36.06 2.92
N LEU A 278 0.41 35.14 2.49
CA LEU A 278 0.54 33.86 3.20
C LEU A 278 1.14 34.09 4.60
N VAL A 279 0.45 33.67 5.65
CA VAL A 279 0.89 33.85 7.05
C VAL A 279 1.21 32.53 7.74
N GLN A 280 0.57 31.42 7.35
CA GLN A 280 0.79 30.13 7.97
C GLN A 280 0.52 28.99 6.99
N GLN A 281 1.23 27.87 7.15
CA GLN A 281 1.08 26.70 6.30
C GLN A 281 1.28 25.40 7.09
N PHE A 282 0.43 24.41 6.81
CA PHE A 282 0.49 23.06 7.33
C PHE A 282 0.54 22.10 6.16
N VAL A 283 1.74 21.72 5.75
CA VAL A 283 1.96 21.09 4.46
C VAL A 283 2.59 19.71 4.62
N GLN A 284 2.17 18.79 3.74
CA GLN A 284 2.89 17.56 3.49
C GLN A 284 3.26 17.52 2.01
N THR A 285 4.48 17.09 1.69
CA THR A 285 4.92 16.98 0.29
C THR A 285 4.79 15.53 -0.22
N GLY A 286 4.66 15.42 -1.53
CA GLY A 286 4.52 14.18 -2.25
C GLY A 286 5.26 14.19 -3.58
N LEU A 287 5.14 13.10 -4.32
CA LEU A 287 5.49 13.05 -5.73
C LEU A 287 4.23 12.77 -6.55
N SER A 288 4.11 13.46 -7.68
CA SER A 288 3.11 13.17 -8.70
C SER A 288 3.46 11.85 -9.36
N GLU A 289 2.43 11.06 -9.66
CA GLU A 289 2.57 9.78 -10.32
C GLU A 289 1.47 9.63 -11.36
N GLY A 290 1.72 8.76 -12.34
CA GLY A 290 0.73 8.37 -13.32
C GLY A 290 1.38 7.63 -14.48
N TYR A 291 0.53 7.07 -15.34
CA TYR A 291 0.94 6.32 -16.52
C TYR A 291 0.07 6.75 -17.69
N ASN A 292 0.70 7.10 -18.80
CA ASN A 292 0.01 7.39 -20.05
C ASN A 292 -0.06 6.10 -20.86
N ALA A 293 -1.28 5.56 -21.02
CA ALA A 293 -1.49 4.31 -21.74
C ALA A 293 -1.16 4.41 -23.24
N LYS A 294 -1.38 5.56 -23.88
CA LYS A 294 -1.05 5.77 -25.30
C LYS A 294 0.47 5.79 -25.53
N TRP A 295 1.22 6.40 -24.61
CA TRP A 295 2.70 6.46 -24.71
C TRP A 295 3.41 5.25 -24.11
N GLN A 296 2.66 4.40 -23.41
CA GLN A 296 3.20 3.30 -22.62
C GLN A 296 4.32 3.74 -21.63
N ALA A 297 4.19 4.95 -21.10
CA ALA A 297 5.22 5.59 -20.30
C ALA A 297 4.65 6.24 -19.03
N ARG A 298 5.49 6.37 -18.01
CA ARG A 298 5.16 7.12 -16.79
C ARG A 298 5.23 8.62 -17.06
N TYR A 299 4.36 9.39 -16.43
CA TYR A 299 4.52 10.84 -16.42
C TYR A 299 5.79 11.24 -15.66
N PRO A 300 6.42 12.39 -16.02
CA PRO A 300 7.43 13.01 -15.18
C PRO A 300 6.92 13.15 -13.75
N LYS A 301 7.77 12.78 -12.78
CA LYS A 301 7.47 12.94 -11.35
C LYS A 301 7.80 14.36 -10.94
N GLU A 302 6.87 15.00 -10.24
CA GLU A 302 7.00 16.37 -9.75
C GLU A 302 6.66 16.40 -8.26
N THR A 303 7.29 17.29 -7.50
CA THR A 303 6.90 17.50 -6.10
C THR A 303 5.48 18.04 -6.04
N THR A 304 4.63 17.42 -5.21
CA THR A 304 3.25 17.84 -4.99
C THR A 304 3.07 18.34 -3.57
N LEU A 305 2.17 19.29 -3.39
CA LEU A 305 1.54 19.55 -2.10
C LEU A 305 0.45 18.50 -1.89
N LYS A 306 0.55 17.68 -0.85
CA LYS A 306 -0.38 16.57 -0.61
C LYS A 306 -1.77 17.07 -0.22
N ALA A 307 -2.78 16.32 -0.63
CA ALA A 307 -4.14 16.49 -0.15
C ALA A 307 -4.17 16.46 1.40
N GLY A 308 -5.01 17.31 1.98
CA GLY A 308 -5.06 17.62 3.41
C GLY A 308 -4.19 18.80 3.82
N SER A 309 -3.25 19.26 2.98
CA SER A 309 -2.45 20.45 3.32
C SER A 309 -3.34 21.69 3.46
N VAL A 310 -2.97 22.58 4.39
CA VAL A 310 -3.74 23.79 4.69
C VAL A 310 -2.84 25.02 4.60
N LEU A 311 -3.31 26.03 3.87
CA LEU A 311 -2.65 27.31 3.66
C LEU A 311 -3.53 28.41 4.26
N VAL A 312 -2.97 29.30 5.06
CA VAL A 312 -3.69 30.40 5.71
C VAL A 312 -3.13 31.71 5.20
N TYR A 313 -3.98 32.49 4.57
CA TYR A 313 -3.66 33.81 4.04
C TYR A 313 -4.36 34.88 4.86
N LYS A 314 -3.65 35.96 5.21
CA LYS A 314 -4.24 37.15 5.79
C LYS A 314 -4.66 38.10 4.68
N LEU A 315 -5.92 38.55 4.70
CA LEU A 315 -6.43 39.56 3.78
C LEU A 315 -5.71 40.90 4.03
N GLN A 316 -5.30 41.58 2.96
CA GLN A 316 -4.66 42.89 3.07
C GLN A 316 -5.67 44.02 3.31
N GLU A 317 -6.93 43.78 2.94
CA GLU A 317 -8.03 44.73 3.02
C GLU A 317 -9.25 43.98 3.58
N HIS A 318 -10.10 44.65 4.35
CA HIS A 318 -11.36 44.05 4.80
C HIS A 318 -12.32 43.96 3.59
N LEU A 319 -12.79 42.75 3.30
CA LEU A 319 -13.70 42.48 2.20
C LEU A 319 -15.13 42.44 2.72
N ALA A 320 -16.08 43.00 1.96
CA ALA A 320 -17.48 42.80 2.28
C ALA A 320 -17.84 41.31 2.18
N GLN A 321 -18.79 40.84 2.98
CA GLN A 321 -19.21 39.43 3.01
C GLN A 321 -19.52 38.87 1.60
N GLN A 322 -20.19 39.66 0.75
CA GLN A 322 -20.51 39.26 -0.61
C GLN A 322 -19.26 39.11 -1.51
N GLU A 323 -18.25 39.95 -1.32
CA GLU A 323 -16.99 39.88 -2.06
C GLU A 323 -16.19 38.64 -1.65
N LEU A 324 -16.16 38.33 -0.35
CA LEU A 324 -15.55 37.12 0.16
C LEU A 324 -16.25 35.87 -0.36
N GLU A 325 -17.58 35.82 -0.34
CA GLU A 325 -18.37 34.72 -0.89
C GLU A 325 -18.12 34.53 -2.40
N ASN A 326 -18.09 35.62 -3.16
CA ASN A 326 -17.77 35.56 -4.59
C ASN A 326 -16.37 35.01 -4.85
N ALA A 327 -15.39 35.40 -4.03
CA ALA A 327 -14.03 34.91 -4.15
C ALA A 327 -13.90 33.43 -3.76
N VAL A 328 -14.57 33.01 -2.68
CA VAL A 328 -14.68 31.61 -2.25
C VAL A 328 -15.26 30.76 -3.38
N ASN A 329 -16.39 31.20 -3.96
CA ASN A 329 -17.04 30.50 -5.06
C ASN A 329 -16.12 30.36 -6.28
N LYS A 330 -15.37 31.40 -6.63
CA LYS A 330 -14.39 31.36 -7.73
C LYS A 330 -13.26 30.37 -7.49
N LEU A 331 -12.78 30.25 -6.26
CA LEU A 331 -11.72 29.31 -5.90
C LEU A 331 -12.21 27.85 -5.86
N GLU A 332 -13.42 27.60 -5.37
CA GLU A 332 -13.95 26.23 -5.24
C GLU A 332 -14.45 25.66 -6.58
N GLN A 333 -15.03 26.49 -7.46
CA GLN A 333 -15.66 26.01 -8.70
C GLN A 333 -14.66 25.44 -9.73
N SER A 334 -13.37 25.70 -9.56
CA SER A 334 -12.34 25.26 -10.49
C SER A 334 -11.15 24.63 -9.77
N LEU A 335 -10.50 23.69 -10.46
CA LEU A 335 -9.25 23.13 -10.01
C LEU A 335 -8.12 24.15 -10.24
N SER A 336 -7.22 24.30 -9.26
CA SER A 336 -6.15 25.31 -9.24
C SER A 336 -4.76 24.71 -9.50
N GLY A 337 -3.84 25.50 -10.04
CA GLY A 337 -2.48 25.08 -10.35
C GLY A 337 -2.36 24.21 -11.60
N PHE A 338 -1.39 23.28 -11.58
CA PHE A 338 -1.03 22.47 -12.74
C PHE A 338 -1.67 21.07 -12.71
N ARG A 339 -1.87 20.49 -13.91
CA ARG A 339 -2.45 19.15 -14.12
C ARG A 339 -3.86 18.98 -13.56
N THR A 340 -4.65 20.05 -13.59
CA THR A 340 -6.05 20.07 -13.16
C THR A 340 -6.91 19.00 -13.83
N ARG A 341 -6.70 18.75 -15.13
CA ARG A 341 -7.40 17.69 -15.89
C ARG A 341 -7.21 16.28 -15.31
N ASP A 342 -6.14 16.05 -14.55
CA ASP A 342 -5.84 14.77 -13.90
C ASP A 342 -6.43 14.65 -12.48
N GLY A 343 -7.15 15.68 -12.00
CA GLY A 343 -7.76 15.74 -10.67
C GLY A 343 -6.90 16.41 -9.59
N PHE A 344 -5.80 17.05 -9.98
CA PHE A 344 -5.00 17.89 -9.07
C PHE A 344 -5.67 19.25 -8.84
N GLY A 345 -5.37 19.90 -7.72
CA GLY A 345 -5.78 21.29 -7.51
C GLY A 345 -7.18 21.50 -6.94
N TRP A 346 -7.82 20.48 -6.37
CA TRP A 346 -9.13 20.65 -5.76
C TRP A 346 -8.98 21.33 -4.41
N LEU A 347 -9.64 22.47 -4.22
CA LEU A 347 -9.57 23.29 -3.02
C LEU A 347 -10.91 23.30 -2.29
N GLY A 348 -10.85 23.36 -0.96
CA GLY A 348 -11.98 23.71 -0.11
C GLY A 348 -11.60 24.93 0.73
N ILE A 349 -12.50 25.90 0.80
CA ILE A 349 -12.18 27.22 1.36
C ILE A 349 -12.95 27.41 2.66
N ASN A 350 -12.27 27.93 3.69
CA ASN A 350 -12.84 28.28 4.99
C ASN A 350 -13.68 27.16 5.61
N ILE A 351 -13.33 25.89 5.40
CA ILE A 351 -14.07 24.75 5.97
C ILE A 351 -14.03 24.84 7.50
N ALA A 352 -15.20 24.93 8.12
CA ALA A 352 -15.33 24.94 9.58
C ALA A 352 -15.22 23.51 10.12
N TYR A 353 -14.09 23.21 10.77
CA TYR A 353 -13.86 21.90 11.37
C TYR A 353 -14.37 21.84 12.82
N PRO A 354 -15.06 20.75 13.21
CA PRO A 354 -15.45 20.57 14.61
C PRO A 354 -14.22 20.31 15.49
N ASN A 355 -14.32 20.69 16.77
CA ASN A 355 -13.27 20.48 17.77
C ASN A 355 -13.30 19.09 18.42
N GLN A 356 -14.11 18.18 17.90
CA GLN A 356 -14.25 16.81 18.40
C GLN A 356 -14.15 15.78 17.27
N PHE A 357 -13.46 14.68 17.56
CA PHE A 357 -13.37 13.50 16.71
C PHE A 357 -14.26 12.40 17.29
N SER A 358 -15.21 11.90 16.49
CA SER A 358 -16.10 10.83 16.92
C SER A 358 -15.39 9.47 16.89
N MET A 359 -15.42 8.78 18.02
CA MET A 359 -14.83 7.45 18.21
C MET A 359 -15.88 6.34 18.12
N ILE A 360 -17.14 6.68 17.87
CA ILE A 360 -18.20 5.72 17.63
C ILE A 360 -17.77 4.90 16.41
N LYS A 361 -17.28 3.69 16.69
CA LYS A 361 -16.97 2.72 15.66
C LYS A 361 -18.21 2.61 14.81
N GLN A 362 -18.06 2.89 13.52
CA GLN A 362 -19.06 2.50 12.54
C GLN A 362 -19.18 0.99 12.66
N ARG A 363 -20.19 0.56 13.43
CA ARG A 363 -20.48 -0.82 13.73
C ARG A 363 -20.84 -1.44 12.39
N ALA A 364 -19.87 -2.18 11.85
CA ALA A 364 -20.01 -3.29 10.93
C ALA A 364 -21.29 -3.29 10.08
N GLU A 365 -21.32 -2.48 9.03
CA GLU A 365 -21.45 -3.13 7.71
C GLU A 365 -20.01 -3.42 7.28
N THR A 366 -19.43 -4.43 7.92
CA THR A 366 -18.33 -5.16 7.32
C THR A 366 -18.89 -5.52 5.95
N TYR A 367 -18.24 -5.09 4.87
CA TYR A 367 -18.21 -5.88 3.65
C TYR A 367 -18.26 -7.32 4.11
N ALA A 368 -19.33 -8.04 3.79
CA ALA A 368 -19.42 -9.45 4.14
C ALA A 368 -18.03 -10.00 3.82
N PRO A 369 -17.31 -10.60 4.79
CA PRO A 369 -16.12 -11.33 4.43
C PRO A 369 -16.59 -12.17 3.26
N VAL A 370 -15.93 -12.01 2.09
CA VAL A 370 -16.08 -12.97 0.99
C VAL A 370 -16.12 -14.29 1.71
N ALA A 371 -17.28 -14.96 1.63
CA ALA A 371 -17.71 -15.96 2.61
C ALA A 371 -16.48 -16.70 3.13
N GLU A 372 -16.28 -16.73 4.44
CA GLU A 372 -15.43 -17.78 5.01
C GLU A 372 -15.86 -19.05 4.28
N PHE A 373 -14.96 -19.58 3.44
CA PHE A 373 -15.20 -20.86 2.79
C PHE A 373 -15.64 -21.76 3.93
N PRO A 374 -16.82 -22.42 3.83
CA PRO A 374 -17.35 -23.19 4.92
C PRO A 374 -16.21 -24.02 5.49
N SER A 375 -15.85 -23.75 6.75
CA SER A 375 -15.00 -24.67 7.49
C SER A 375 -15.89 -25.85 7.80
N GLU A 376 -16.18 -26.68 6.79
CA GLU A 376 -16.76 -27.99 6.99
C GLU A 376 -15.71 -28.81 7.73
N LYS A 377 -15.83 -28.79 9.05
CA LYS A 377 -15.40 -29.91 9.87
C LYS A 377 -16.19 -31.13 9.39
N GLY A 378 -15.53 -31.97 8.62
CA GLY A 378 -15.88 -33.37 8.42
C GLY A 378 -17.17 -33.61 7.64
N ASN A 379 -17.02 -33.83 6.33
CA ASN A 379 -17.34 -35.15 5.82
C ASN A 379 -16.43 -35.48 4.63
N ASP A 380 -15.86 -36.67 4.71
CA ASP A 380 -15.04 -37.29 3.69
C ASP A 380 -15.80 -37.42 2.37
N SER A 381 -15.57 -36.50 1.43
CA SER A 381 -15.54 -36.79 -0.02
C SER A 381 -15.14 -35.55 -0.83
N CYS A 382 -13.85 -35.20 -0.78
CA CYS A 382 -13.26 -34.38 -1.84
C CYS A 382 -12.82 -35.36 -2.97
N PRO A 383 -13.28 -35.21 -4.22
CA PRO A 383 -12.88 -36.10 -5.31
C PRO A 383 -11.36 -36.06 -5.44
N SER A 384 -10.78 -37.24 -5.62
CA SER A 384 -9.35 -37.59 -5.59
C SER A 384 -8.43 -36.88 -6.61
N LEU A 385 -8.87 -35.77 -7.21
CA LEU A 385 -8.20 -35.04 -8.29
C LEU A 385 -7.29 -33.88 -7.83
N LEU A 386 -7.23 -33.51 -6.54
CA LEU A 386 -6.53 -32.29 -6.08
C LEU A 386 -5.20 -32.50 -5.31
N LYS A 387 -4.80 -33.74 -4.99
CA LYS A 387 -3.58 -33.99 -4.19
C LYS A 387 -2.27 -33.72 -4.93
N GLY A 388 -2.25 -33.85 -6.26
CA GLY A 388 -1.08 -33.59 -7.10
C GLY A 388 -0.79 -32.11 -7.30
N ASP A 389 -1.83 -31.32 -7.58
CA ASP A 389 -1.69 -29.89 -7.89
C ASP A 389 -1.41 -29.05 -6.64
N ALA A 390 -1.96 -29.40 -5.48
CA ALA A 390 -1.66 -28.71 -4.23
C ALA A 390 -0.17 -28.81 -3.83
N LYS A 391 0.43 -30.00 -3.95
CA LYS A 391 1.87 -30.18 -3.69
C LYS A 391 2.74 -29.38 -4.67
N LYS A 392 2.33 -29.32 -5.94
CA LYS A 392 3.03 -28.58 -6.99
C LYS A 392 2.94 -27.05 -6.76
N VAL A 393 1.79 -26.53 -6.38
CA VAL A 393 1.60 -25.12 -6.01
C VAL A 393 2.41 -24.77 -4.76
N MET A 394 2.42 -25.63 -3.74
CA MET A 394 3.22 -25.42 -2.53
C MET A 394 4.73 -25.51 -2.78
N SER A 395 5.19 -26.32 -3.73
CA SER A 395 6.58 -26.29 -4.21
C SER A 395 6.93 -24.92 -4.78
N ILE A 396 6.12 -24.41 -5.71
CA ILE A 396 6.35 -23.11 -6.38
C ILE A 396 6.37 -21.95 -5.36
N ILE A 397 5.44 -21.95 -4.40
CA ILE A 397 5.39 -20.93 -3.34
C ILE A 397 6.69 -20.96 -2.53
N ARG A 398 7.20 -22.15 -2.18
CA ARG A 398 8.45 -22.29 -1.43
C ARG A 398 9.69 -21.89 -2.23
N ASP A 399 9.73 -22.24 -3.51
CA ASP A 399 10.80 -21.82 -4.42
C ASP A 399 10.86 -20.28 -4.50
N GLY A 400 9.70 -19.62 -4.60
CA GLY A 400 9.58 -18.16 -4.53
C GLY A 400 9.97 -17.55 -3.18
N LEU A 401 9.90 -18.32 -2.09
CA LEU A 401 10.28 -17.92 -0.74
C LEU A 401 11.75 -18.22 -0.38
N LYS A 402 12.57 -18.69 -1.33
CA LYS A 402 13.98 -19.06 -1.08
C LYS A 402 14.80 -17.97 -0.37
N SER A 403 14.64 -16.71 -0.76
CA SER A 403 15.33 -15.57 -0.12
C SER A 403 14.91 -15.36 1.34
N SER A 404 13.61 -15.55 1.64
CA SER A 404 13.06 -15.49 2.99
C SER A 404 13.55 -16.67 3.85
N LYS A 405 13.63 -17.87 3.27
CA LYS A 405 14.20 -19.07 3.92
C LYS A 405 15.67 -18.84 4.30
N THR A 406 16.48 -18.35 3.37
CA THR A 406 17.89 -18.00 3.64
C THR A 406 18.01 -16.97 4.76
N ARG A 407 17.19 -15.91 4.74
CA ARG A 407 17.17 -14.90 5.81
C ARG A 407 16.79 -15.51 7.16
N TRP A 408 15.85 -16.44 7.20
CA TRP A 408 15.47 -17.12 8.43
C TRP A 408 16.64 -17.97 8.97
N LEU A 409 17.29 -18.80 8.13
CA LEU A 409 18.49 -19.56 8.52
C LEU A 409 19.61 -18.64 9.02
N HIS A 410 19.79 -17.48 8.37
CA HIS A 410 20.76 -16.47 8.77
C HIS A 410 20.48 -15.94 10.19
N LEU A 411 19.22 -15.61 10.50
CA LEU A 411 18.80 -15.16 11.83
C LEU A 411 19.00 -16.25 12.90
N LEU A 412 18.82 -17.52 12.55
CA LEU A 412 19.10 -18.63 13.46
C LEU A 412 20.61 -18.73 13.80
N CYS A 413 21.46 -18.58 12.79
CA CYS A 413 22.91 -18.57 12.96
C CYS A 413 23.36 -17.37 13.81
N ASP A 414 22.91 -16.16 13.46
CA ASP A 414 23.28 -14.94 14.19
C ASP A 414 22.84 -14.97 15.66
N ARG A 415 21.63 -15.45 15.94
CA ARG A 415 21.16 -15.63 17.32
C ARG A 415 22.04 -16.62 18.09
N SER A 416 22.46 -17.69 17.42
CA SER A 416 23.34 -18.69 18.02
C SER A 416 24.72 -18.11 18.32
N PHE A 417 25.30 -17.32 17.41
CA PHE A 417 26.60 -16.69 17.60
C PHE A 417 26.61 -15.59 18.68
N GLN A 418 25.46 -15.00 18.99
CA GLN A 418 25.32 -13.98 20.04
C GLN A 418 25.04 -14.58 21.44
N SER A 419 24.64 -15.86 21.51
CA SER A 419 24.33 -16.52 22.77
C SER A 419 25.61 -16.85 23.55
N GLN A 420 25.66 -16.48 24.84
CA GLN A 420 26.76 -16.84 25.75
C GLN A 420 26.69 -18.31 26.25
N GLN A 421 25.70 -19.09 25.80
CA GLN A 421 25.60 -20.52 26.12
C GLN A 421 26.02 -21.38 24.91
N PRO A 422 27.26 -21.93 24.89
CA PRO A 422 27.81 -22.66 23.74
C PRO A 422 27.18 -24.05 23.47
N GLN A 423 26.22 -24.50 24.29
CA GLN A 423 25.75 -25.89 24.34
C GLN A 423 24.40 -26.13 23.64
N SER A 424 23.65 -25.11 23.20
CA SER A 424 22.25 -25.30 22.74
C SER A 424 21.93 -24.85 21.32
N GLY A 425 22.91 -24.45 20.52
CA GLY A 425 22.69 -23.89 19.18
C GLY A 425 23.79 -24.23 18.19
N PHE A 426 24.16 -23.27 17.35
CA PHE A 426 25.22 -23.39 16.36
C PHE A 426 26.49 -22.61 16.77
N THR A 427 27.62 -23.31 16.86
CA THR A 427 28.93 -22.78 17.22
C THR A 427 29.90 -22.88 16.04
N LEU A 428 30.59 -21.78 15.72
CA LEU A 428 31.72 -21.74 14.80
C LEU A 428 32.85 -20.90 15.40
N SER A 429 34.04 -21.50 15.53
CA SER A 429 35.18 -20.85 16.16
C SER A 429 35.77 -19.73 15.28
N PRO A 430 36.18 -18.60 15.87
CA PRO A 430 36.94 -17.57 15.16
C PRO A 430 38.34 -18.05 14.73
N ASN A 431 38.84 -19.18 15.23
CA ASN A 431 40.18 -19.70 14.90
C ASN A 431 40.21 -20.58 13.63
N LEU A 432 39.06 -20.83 12.99
CA LEU A 432 39.00 -21.57 11.73
C LEU A 432 39.60 -20.77 10.55
N LYS A 433 40.42 -21.38 9.70
CA LYS A 433 40.99 -20.71 8.51
C LYS A 433 39.99 -20.71 7.34
N VAL A 434 40.17 -19.81 6.37
CA VAL A 434 39.31 -19.69 5.17
C VAL A 434 39.13 -21.04 4.47
N HIS A 435 40.22 -21.78 4.28
CA HIS A 435 40.18 -23.10 3.63
C HIS A 435 39.44 -24.17 4.47
N HIS A 436 39.36 -24.04 5.81
CA HIS A 436 38.55 -24.96 6.63
C HIS A 436 37.06 -24.79 6.31
N TYR A 437 36.59 -23.54 6.17
CA TYR A 437 35.20 -23.27 5.79
C TYR A 437 34.89 -23.81 4.39
N GLN A 438 35.82 -23.66 3.44
CA GLN A 438 35.64 -24.16 2.08
C GLN A 438 35.55 -25.69 2.06
N ASN A 439 36.46 -26.39 2.74
CA ASN A 439 36.42 -27.85 2.85
C ASN A 439 35.09 -28.35 3.44
N MET A 440 34.61 -27.72 4.52
CA MET A 440 33.33 -28.09 5.14
C MET A 440 32.15 -27.83 4.19
N LYS A 441 32.15 -26.71 3.47
CA LYS A 441 31.13 -26.41 2.45
C LYS A 441 31.13 -27.43 1.32
N ASP A 442 32.29 -27.81 0.81
CA ASP A 442 32.42 -28.73 -0.32
C ASP A 442 31.93 -30.14 0.01
N ILE A 443 32.05 -30.55 1.28
CA ILE A 443 31.51 -31.83 1.77
C ILE A 443 29.97 -31.76 1.85
N VAL A 444 29.43 -30.72 2.48
CA VAL A 444 27.98 -30.59 2.70
C VAL A 444 27.23 -30.28 1.40
N ASN A 445 27.80 -29.48 0.50
CA ASN A 445 27.22 -29.20 -0.81
C ASN A 445 27.18 -30.44 -1.70
N ARG A 446 28.19 -31.33 -1.61
CA ARG A 446 28.15 -32.62 -2.32
C ARG A 446 26.96 -33.46 -1.85
N TRP A 447 26.72 -33.52 -0.56
CA TRP A 447 25.56 -34.23 -0.01
C TRP A 447 24.23 -33.58 -0.39
N LEU A 448 24.14 -32.25 -0.40
CA LEU A 448 22.92 -31.54 -0.85
C LEU A 448 22.62 -31.77 -2.34
N LEU A 449 23.63 -32.02 -3.17
CA LEU A 449 23.48 -32.35 -4.59
C LEU A 449 23.07 -33.81 -4.81
N ASP A 450 23.65 -34.74 -4.05
CA ASP A 450 23.31 -36.15 -4.10
C ASP A 450 23.35 -36.78 -2.70
N PRO A 451 22.20 -36.82 -1.99
CA PRO A 451 22.11 -37.42 -0.65
C PRO A 451 22.35 -38.93 -0.62
N LYS A 452 22.36 -39.60 -1.78
CA LYS A 452 22.61 -41.04 -1.92
C LYS A 452 24.07 -41.36 -2.24
N ALA A 453 24.88 -40.35 -2.59
CA ALA A 453 26.30 -40.54 -2.77
C ALA A 453 26.95 -40.92 -1.42
N GLU A 454 27.85 -41.91 -1.43
CA GLU A 454 28.67 -42.22 -0.26
C GLU A 454 29.47 -40.98 0.13
N LEU A 455 29.07 -40.35 1.23
CA LEU A 455 29.92 -39.39 1.94
C LEU A 455 31.17 -40.17 2.38
N ILE A 456 32.34 -39.80 1.83
CA ILE A 456 33.61 -40.41 2.23
C ILE A 456 33.95 -39.95 3.66
N THR A 457 33.33 -40.56 4.66
CA THR A 457 33.57 -40.32 6.09
C THR A 457 34.99 -40.73 6.52
N ARG A 458 35.63 -41.63 5.75
CA ARG A 458 37.01 -42.12 5.97
C ARG A 458 38.12 -41.06 5.81
N LEU A 459 37.80 -39.86 5.33
CA LEU A 459 38.78 -38.76 5.15
C LEU A 459 38.71 -37.68 6.25
N LEU A 460 37.81 -37.83 7.24
CA LEU A 460 37.61 -36.85 8.32
C LEU A 460 38.52 -37.16 9.52
N ASP A 461 39.76 -36.70 9.44
CA ASP A 461 40.80 -36.94 10.46
C ASP A 461 41.53 -35.66 10.90
N ARG A 462 40.98 -34.49 10.59
CA ARG A 462 41.60 -33.20 10.97
C ARG A 462 41.03 -32.66 12.28
N ASP A 463 41.86 -31.97 13.05
CA ASP A 463 41.50 -31.41 14.37
C ASP A 463 40.30 -30.46 14.39
N TYR A 464 39.93 -29.86 13.25
CA TYR A 464 38.76 -28.98 13.16
C TYR A 464 37.45 -29.70 12.83
N GLU A 465 37.53 -30.98 12.48
CA GLU A 465 36.39 -31.81 12.08
C GLU A 465 35.81 -32.54 13.29
N SER A 466 36.63 -32.85 14.31
CA SER A 466 36.21 -33.57 15.52
C SER A 466 36.01 -32.68 16.75
N ASP A 467 36.52 -31.44 16.73
CA ASP A 467 36.46 -30.52 17.87
C ASP A 467 35.14 -29.72 17.89
N LYS A 468 34.33 -30.01 18.91
CA LYS A 468 33.01 -29.38 19.15
C LYS A 468 33.11 -27.87 19.41
N LEU A 469 34.25 -27.38 19.89
CA LEU A 469 34.48 -25.94 20.09
C LEU A 469 34.77 -25.22 18.77
N LYS A 470 35.16 -25.95 17.72
CA LYS A 470 35.47 -25.39 16.40
C LYS A 470 34.26 -25.31 15.49
N CYS A 471 33.46 -26.36 15.40
CA CYS A 471 32.22 -26.39 14.64
C CYS A 471 31.25 -27.38 15.25
N SER A 472 30.10 -26.90 15.75
CA SER A 472 29.07 -27.79 16.27
C SER A 472 27.66 -27.26 16.08
N ILE A 473 26.69 -28.16 15.88
CA ILE A 473 25.25 -27.85 15.93
C ILE A 473 24.65 -28.73 17.02
N ALA A 474 23.90 -28.13 17.95
CA ALA A 474 23.31 -28.81 19.10
C ALA A 474 24.33 -29.65 19.90
N GLY A 475 25.56 -29.15 20.05
CA GLY A 475 26.64 -29.86 20.73
C GLY A 475 27.24 -31.04 19.95
N CYS A 476 26.83 -31.27 18.70
CA CYS A 476 27.40 -32.27 17.82
C CYS A 476 28.45 -31.63 16.90
N GLY A 477 29.68 -32.15 16.92
CA GLY A 477 30.81 -31.69 16.11
C GLY A 477 30.61 -31.94 14.62
N PHE A 478 31.45 -31.34 13.77
CA PHE A 478 31.31 -31.46 12.31
C PHE A 478 31.31 -32.93 11.83
N LYS A 479 32.20 -33.78 12.35
CA LYS A 479 32.23 -35.22 12.03
C LYS A 479 30.92 -35.92 12.39
N GLU A 480 30.37 -35.65 13.57
CA GLU A 480 29.08 -36.19 14.03
C GLU A 480 27.92 -35.71 13.14
N ILE A 481 27.98 -34.46 12.65
CA ILE A 481 27.01 -33.92 11.69
C ILE A 481 27.11 -34.68 10.34
N VAL A 482 28.32 -34.94 9.84
CA VAL A 482 28.50 -35.67 8.57
C VAL A 482 28.00 -37.12 8.69
N HIS A 483 28.26 -37.82 9.80
CA HIS A 483 27.69 -39.16 10.03
C HIS A 483 26.16 -39.13 10.09
N TYR A 484 25.57 -38.12 10.75
CA TYR A 484 24.12 -37.92 10.77
C TYR A 484 23.53 -37.72 9.35
N LEU A 485 24.18 -36.91 8.51
CA LEU A 485 23.77 -36.73 7.11
C LEU A 485 23.87 -38.03 6.31
N ALA A 486 24.95 -38.79 6.50
CA ALA A 486 25.18 -40.09 5.84
C ALA A 486 24.22 -41.20 6.31
N GLY A 487 23.51 -41.02 7.42
CA GLY A 487 22.66 -42.06 8.02
C GLY A 487 23.45 -43.17 8.70
N ASP A 488 24.71 -42.91 9.03
CA ASP A 488 25.59 -43.84 9.76
C ASP A 488 25.32 -43.69 11.26
N THR A 489 24.70 -44.71 11.87
CA THR A 489 24.21 -44.70 13.26
C THR A 489 25.28 -45.02 14.30
N GLY A 490 26.57 -44.97 13.92
CA GLY A 490 27.71 -45.33 14.78
C GLY A 490 27.99 -44.42 15.99
N GLY A 491 27.13 -43.45 16.35
CA GLY A 491 27.38 -42.55 17.48
C GLY A 491 26.12 -41.92 18.11
N ASN A 492 26.26 -41.50 19.38
CA ASN A 492 25.25 -40.82 20.23
C ASN A 492 24.69 -39.48 19.69
N SER A 493 24.93 -39.11 18.43
CA SER A 493 24.66 -37.80 17.83
C SER A 493 23.31 -37.68 17.10
N GLU A 494 22.65 -38.79 16.76
CA GLU A 494 21.36 -38.76 16.07
C GLU A 494 20.25 -38.12 16.92
N GLY A 495 20.29 -38.35 18.24
CA GLY A 495 19.32 -37.79 19.20
C GLY A 495 19.34 -36.26 19.27
N PRO A 496 20.48 -35.62 19.59
CA PRO A 496 20.56 -34.16 19.71
C PRO A 496 20.25 -33.41 18.40
N LEU A 497 20.79 -33.86 17.26
CA LEU A 497 20.57 -33.21 15.97
C LEU A 497 19.13 -33.35 15.47
N SER A 498 18.53 -34.54 15.59
CA SER A 498 17.12 -34.75 15.22
C SER A 498 16.17 -33.97 16.14
N SER A 499 16.46 -33.92 17.44
CA SER A 499 15.65 -33.14 18.40
C SER A 499 15.72 -31.64 18.10
N TYR A 500 16.91 -31.12 17.83
CA TYR A 500 17.10 -29.72 17.43
C TYR A 500 16.39 -29.41 16.11
N ALA A 501 16.53 -30.26 15.09
CA ALA A 501 15.83 -30.11 13.82
C ALA A 501 14.31 -30.08 14.01
N ARG A 502 13.73 -31.04 14.76
CA ARG A 502 12.29 -31.08 15.05
C ARG A 502 11.81 -29.82 15.77
N HIS A 503 12.56 -29.33 16.76
CA HIS A 503 12.20 -28.10 17.47
C HIS A 503 12.13 -26.89 16.52
N MET A 504 13.15 -26.72 15.66
CA MET A 504 13.21 -25.58 14.75
C MET A 504 12.21 -25.69 13.60
N LEU A 505 12.04 -26.89 13.05
CA LEU A 505 11.07 -27.20 11.99
C LEU A 505 9.61 -27.09 12.49
N GLY A 506 9.36 -27.36 13.77
CA GLY A 506 8.05 -27.18 14.41
C GLY A 506 7.62 -25.72 14.59
N SER A 507 8.52 -24.75 14.38
CA SER A 507 8.16 -23.33 14.39
C SER A 507 7.29 -22.94 13.18
N ARG A 508 6.52 -21.84 13.28
CA ARG A 508 5.73 -21.32 12.15
C ARG A 508 6.57 -21.08 10.89
N SER A 509 7.82 -20.64 11.05
CA SER A 509 8.75 -20.45 9.94
C SER A 509 9.29 -21.77 9.40
N GLY A 510 9.58 -22.74 10.27
CA GLY A 510 10.01 -24.08 9.86
C GLY A 510 8.97 -24.79 9.00
N GLN A 511 7.71 -24.79 9.47
CA GLN A 511 6.56 -25.38 8.75
C GLN A 511 6.26 -24.68 7.42
N LEU A 512 6.67 -23.42 7.25
CA LEU A 512 6.50 -22.69 5.99
C LEU A 512 7.52 -23.11 4.93
N TYR A 513 8.75 -23.47 5.33
CA TYR A 513 9.86 -23.71 4.42
C TYR A 513 10.15 -25.19 4.15
N TYR A 514 9.68 -26.10 5.01
CA TYR A 514 9.93 -27.54 4.90
C TYR A 514 8.61 -28.31 5.05
N ASP A 515 8.38 -29.30 4.16
CA ASP A 515 7.25 -30.23 4.27
C ASP A 515 7.63 -31.43 5.13
N ASP A 516 6.62 -32.18 5.60
CA ASP A 516 6.80 -33.50 6.20
C ASP A 516 7.92 -33.52 7.27
N ILE A 517 7.85 -32.58 8.22
CA ILE A 517 8.90 -32.31 9.23
C ILE A 517 9.32 -33.53 10.08
N GLU A 518 8.47 -34.56 10.12
CA GLU A 518 8.73 -35.84 10.78
C GLU A 518 9.65 -36.76 9.97
N LYS A 519 9.87 -36.49 8.67
CA LYS A 519 10.76 -37.29 7.83
C LYS A 519 12.23 -37.00 8.18
N PRO A 520 13.04 -38.06 8.41
CA PRO A 520 14.48 -37.90 8.68
C PRO A 520 15.22 -37.11 7.60
N ASP A 521 14.87 -37.28 6.33
CA ASP A 521 15.53 -36.59 5.21
C ASP A 521 15.35 -35.06 5.26
N VAL A 522 14.18 -34.60 5.73
CA VAL A 522 13.87 -33.18 5.87
C VAL A 522 14.68 -32.57 7.02
N GLN A 523 14.80 -33.32 8.13
CA GLN A 523 15.63 -32.92 9.27
C GLN A 523 17.11 -32.83 8.87
N LYS A 524 17.63 -33.81 8.13
CA LYS A 524 18.99 -33.79 7.57
C LYS A 524 19.21 -32.61 6.63
N THR A 525 18.25 -32.34 5.74
CA THR A 525 18.30 -31.21 4.81
C THR A 525 18.38 -29.87 5.56
N PHE A 526 17.55 -29.68 6.59
CA PHE A 526 17.58 -28.48 7.43
C PHE A 526 18.94 -28.30 8.10
N ILE A 527 19.51 -29.36 8.70
CA ILE A 527 20.83 -29.29 9.36
C ILE A 527 21.94 -28.93 8.37
N ALA A 528 21.92 -29.53 7.17
CA ALA A 528 22.88 -29.22 6.11
C ALA A 528 22.77 -27.77 5.62
N GLU A 529 21.57 -27.27 5.37
CA GLU A 529 21.35 -25.89 4.93
C GLU A 529 21.71 -24.86 6.02
N LEU A 530 21.40 -25.16 7.29
CA LEU A 530 21.79 -24.33 8.42
C LEU A 530 23.32 -24.23 8.54
N LEU A 531 24.02 -25.36 8.41
CA LEU A 531 25.48 -25.41 8.44
C LEU A 531 26.10 -24.59 7.31
N ILE A 532 25.61 -24.73 6.08
CA ILE A 532 26.07 -23.94 4.92
C ILE A 532 25.91 -22.45 5.17
N GLU A 533 24.76 -22.02 5.70
CA GLU A 533 24.51 -20.60 5.95
C GLU A 533 25.46 -20.04 7.02
N GLY A 534 25.69 -20.74 8.13
CA GLY A 534 26.66 -20.26 9.13
C GLY A 534 28.10 -20.24 8.62
N LEU A 535 28.51 -21.26 7.84
CA LEU A 535 29.82 -21.24 7.16
C LEU A 535 29.92 -20.08 6.16
N HIS A 536 28.82 -19.68 5.52
CA HIS A 536 28.77 -18.52 4.64
C HIS A 536 28.95 -17.20 5.40
N ILE A 537 28.23 -17.01 6.51
CA ILE A 537 28.33 -15.84 7.39
C ILE A 537 29.76 -15.64 7.89
N CYS A 538 30.37 -16.69 8.47
CA CYS A 538 31.71 -16.61 9.03
C CYS A 538 32.79 -16.42 7.96
N SER A 539 32.63 -17.01 6.78
CA SER A 539 33.54 -16.79 5.65
C SER A 539 33.54 -15.33 5.21
N ARG A 540 32.36 -14.68 5.11
CA ARG A 540 32.25 -13.27 4.72
C ARG A 540 32.81 -12.29 5.76
N ARG A 541 32.75 -12.63 7.04
CA ARG A 541 33.35 -11.81 8.11
C ARG A 541 34.89 -11.82 8.11
N LYS A 542 35.54 -12.74 7.37
CA LYS A 542 37.00 -12.91 7.32
C LYS A 542 37.65 -12.48 6.01
N THR A 543 36.89 -12.35 4.93
CA THR A 543 37.34 -11.67 3.73
C THR A 543 37.12 -10.17 3.91
N PRO A 544 38.14 -9.32 3.78
CA PRO A 544 38.00 -7.87 3.88
C PRO A 544 37.07 -7.28 2.82
#